data_AF-A0A1A8FCH8-F1
#
_entry.id   AF-A0A1A8FCH8-F1
#
_cell.length_a   1.000
_cell.length_b   1.000
_cell.length_c   1.000
_cell.angle_alpha   90.00
_cell.angle_beta   90.00
_cell.angle_gamma   90.00
#
_symmetry.space_group_name_H-M   'P 1'
#
loop_
_entity.id
_entity.type
_entity.pdbx_description
1 polymer ?
#
loop_
_entity_poly.entity_id
_entity_poly.type
_entity_poly.pdbx_seq_one_letter_code
_entity_poly.pdbx_strand_id
1 'polypeptide(L)'
;GSHHYLRSDPPTTAPQFIRRARRTWAQTTAALQRTADRNRRLADRHRRPAPVYVPGQKVWLSTRDIRLKDNSKKLAPRFIGPYPITDVISPSTVRLALPPSMRVHPVFHVSLIKPVLSSPLCPAPTPPPPARLIGGGLVYPVRRLLDVRPRGRGLQYLVD
;
A
#
# COMPACT_ATOMS: atom_id res chain seq x y z
N GLY A 1 -13.88 12.84 78.38
CA GLY A 1 -13.59 12.97 76.94
C GLY A 1 -12.63 11.87 76.56
N SER A 2 -13.09 10.85 75.84
CA SER A 2 -12.28 9.70 75.45
C SER A 2 -11.72 9.94 74.05
N HIS A 3 -10.41 10.15 73.96
CA HIS A 3 -9.68 10.28 72.70
C HIS A 3 -9.53 8.89 72.04
N HIS A 4 -10.22 8.68 70.93
CA HIS A 4 -9.98 7.55 70.03
C HIS A 4 -8.63 7.76 69.33
N TYR A 5 -7.64 6.90 69.61
CA TYR A 5 -6.41 6.83 68.83
C TYR A 5 -6.68 6.24 67.45
N LEU A 6 -6.25 6.97 66.42
CA LEU A 6 -6.20 6.52 65.04
C LEU A 6 -5.25 5.32 64.92
N ARG A 7 -5.80 4.20 64.44
CA ARG A 7 -5.07 3.00 64.05
C ARG A 7 -4.16 3.35 62.87
N SER A 8 -2.87 3.54 63.10
CA SER A 8 -1.87 3.65 62.05
C SER A 8 -1.61 2.26 61.44
N ASP A 9 -1.73 2.16 60.12
CA ASP A 9 -1.36 0.93 59.39
C ASP A 9 0.15 0.66 59.57
N PRO A 10 0.56 -0.62 59.74
CA PRO A 10 1.97 -0.95 59.94
C PRO A 10 2.81 -0.61 58.70
N PRO A 11 4.06 -0.13 58.88
CA PRO A 11 4.94 0.19 57.76
C PRO A 11 5.28 -1.08 56.98
N THR A 12 4.98 -1.08 55.68
CA THR A 12 5.31 -2.20 54.79
C THR A 12 6.82 -2.42 54.81
N THR A 13 7.29 -3.56 55.31
CA THR A 13 8.73 -3.85 55.43
C THR A 13 9.36 -3.97 54.03
N ALA A 14 10.58 -3.47 53.83
CA ALA A 14 11.28 -3.48 52.53
C ALA A 14 11.24 -4.84 51.76
N PRO A 15 11.35 -6.02 52.40
CA PRO A 15 11.23 -7.30 51.71
C PRO A 15 9.83 -7.56 51.13
N GLN A 16 8.78 -7.06 51.79
CA GLN A 16 7.40 -7.19 51.32
C GLN A 16 7.15 -6.31 50.08
N PHE A 17 7.73 -5.11 50.07
CA PHE A 17 7.70 -4.20 48.93
C PHE A 17 8.39 -4.81 47.70
N ILE A 18 9.62 -5.33 47.85
CA ILE A 18 10.36 -5.97 46.75
C ILE A 18 9.59 -7.18 46.18
N ARG A 19 9.01 -8.01 47.05
CA ARG A 19 8.19 -9.15 46.63
C ARG A 19 6.95 -8.72 45.85
N ARG A 20 6.27 -7.67 46.31
CA ARG A 20 5.12 -7.09 45.61
C ARG A 20 5.52 -6.56 44.24
N ALA A 21 6.61 -5.79 44.17
CA ALA A 21 7.13 -5.25 42.90
C ALA A 21 7.47 -6.35 41.89
N ARG A 22 8.16 -7.42 42.32
CA ARG A 22 8.45 -8.59 41.45
C ARG A 22 7.19 -9.28 40.95
N ARG A 23 6.18 -9.46 41.82
CA ARG A 23 4.89 -10.07 41.44
C ARG A 23 4.14 -9.20 40.44
N THR A 24 4.05 -7.90 40.70
CA THR A 24 3.41 -6.95 39.80
C THR A 24 4.11 -6.92 38.44
N TRP A 25 5.45 -6.87 38.42
CA TRP A 25 6.23 -6.94 37.19
C TRP A 25 5.93 -8.22 36.40
N ALA A 26 6.04 -9.39 37.04
CA ALA A 26 5.76 -10.68 36.39
C ALA A 26 4.34 -10.76 35.83
N GLN A 27 3.35 -10.27 36.57
CA GLN A 27 1.95 -10.22 36.13
C GLN A 27 1.76 -9.29 34.92
N THR A 28 2.37 -8.11 34.96
CA THR A 28 2.31 -7.14 33.85
C THR A 28 2.98 -7.70 32.60
N THR A 29 4.19 -8.27 32.71
CA THR A 29 4.88 -8.89 31.57
C THR A 29 4.05 -10.04 31.00
N ALA A 30 3.49 -10.91 31.84
CA ALA A 30 2.64 -12.00 31.39
C ALA A 30 1.33 -11.51 30.73
N ALA A 31 0.77 -10.39 31.17
CA ALA A 31 -0.40 -9.77 30.54
C ALA A 31 -0.06 -9.15 29.18
N LEU A 32 1.09 -8.47 29.07
CA LEU A 32 1.59 -7.92 27.82
C LEU A 32 1.86 -9.04 26.80
N GLN A 33 2.50 -10.13 27.22
CA GLN A 33 2.77 -11.28 26.36
C GLN A 33 1.48 -11.90 25.82
N ARG A 34 0.50 -12.16 26.70
CA ARG A 34 -0.82 -12.68 26.30
C ARG A 34 -1.52 -11.76 25.31
N THR A 35 -1.42 -10.44 25.52
CA THR A 35 -1.99 -9.44 24.61
C THR A 35 -1.29 -9.46 23.25
N ALA A 36 0.05 -9.52 23.24
CA ALA A 36 0.84 -9.62 22.01
C ALA A 36 0.51 -10.89 21.21
N ASP A 37 0.41 -12.04 21.88
CA ASP A 37 0.07 -13.31 21.25
C ASP A 37 -1.36 -13.30 20.68
N ARG A 38 -2.32 -12.74 21.42
CA ARG A 38 -3.69 -12.58 20.95
C ARG A 38 -3.75 -11.67 19.72
N ASN A 39 -3.06 -10.53 19.76
CA ASN A 39 -3.01 -9.57 18.66
C ASN A 39 -2.37 -10.21 17.41
N ARG A 40 -1.27 -10.96 17.59
CA ARG A 40 -0.64 -11.72 16.51
C ARG A 40 -1.60 -12.72 15.88
N ARG A 41 -2.28 -13.54 16.69
CA ARG A 41 -3.26 -14.53 16.19
C ARG A 41 -4.41 -13.87 15.41
N LEU A 42 -4.91 -12.73 15.89
CA LEU A 42 -5.99 -12.00 15.21
C LEU A 42 -5.51 -11.36 13.90
N ALA A 43 -4.30 -10.77 13.89
CA ALA A 43 -3.72 -10.18 12.69
C ALA A 43 -3.38 -11.23 11.63
N ASP A 44 -2.76 -12.34 12.04
CA ASP A 44 -2.34 -13.41 11.14
C ASP A 44 -3.54 -14.22 10.59
N ARG A 45 -4.69 -14.23 11.27
CA ARG A 45 -5.92 -14.93 10.83
C ARG A 45 -6.35 -14.57 9.40
N HIS A 46 -6.19 -13.30 9.02
CA HIS A 46 -6.60 -12.82 7.70
C HIS A 46 -5.42 -12.56 6.77
N ARG A 47 -4.19 -12.88 7.20
CA ARG A 47 -2.98 -12.60 6.45
C ARG A 47 -2.76 -13.68 5.39
N ARG A 48 -2.73 -13.28 4.12
CA ARG A 48 -2.25 -14.14 3.04
C ARG A 48 -0.73 -14.00 2.94
N PRO A 49 0.01 -15.08 2.65
CA PRO A 49 1.43 -14.98 2.35
C PRO A 49 1.63 -14.05 1.16
N ALA A 50 2.64 -13.18 1.25
CA ALA A 50 2.98 -12.30 0.14
C ALA A 50 3.52 -13.14 -1.03
N PRO A 51 3.22 -12.76 -2.29
CA PRO A 51 3.88 -13.36 -3.44
C PRO A 51 5.40 -13.24 -3.32
N VAL A 52 6.11 -14.28 -3.76
CA VAL A 52 7.57 -14.22 -3.87
C VAL A 52 7.92 -13.36 -5.07
N TYR A 53 8.72 -12.33 -4.84
CA TYR A 53 9.19 -11.42 -5.87
C TYR A 53 10.65 -11.72 -6.24
N VAL A 54 11.02 -11.41 -7.47
CA VAL A 54 12.41 -11.57 -7.97
C VAL A 54 12.92 -10.26 -8.57
N PRO A 55 14.24 -9.98 -8.47
CA PRO A 55 14.86 -8.89 -9.22
C PRO A 55 14.52 -8.96 -10.72
N GLY A 56 14.28 -7.81 -11.34
CA GLY A 56 13.87 -7.66 -12.74
C GLY A 56 12.36 -7.81 -12.99
N GLN A 57 11.59 -8.36 -12.04
CA GLN A 57 10.14 -8.47 -12.19
C GLN A 57 9.48 -7.08 -12.22
N LYS A 58 8.58 -6.87 -13.19
CA LYS A 58 7.82 -5.63 -13.32
C LYS A 58 6.61 -5.63 -12.38
N VAL A 59 6.45 -4.55 -11.62
CA VAL A 59 5.34 -4.37 -10.68
C VAL A 59 4.69 -3.01 -10.82
N TRP A 60 3.39 -2.97 -10.56
CA TRP A 60 2.60 -1.76 -10.39
C TRP A 60 2.75 -1.23 -8.97
N LEU A 61 3.09 0.06 -8.81
CA LEU A 61 3.22 0.71 -7.50
C LEU A 61 1.94 1.46 -7.11
N SER A 62 1.44 1.23 -5.91
CA SER A 62 0.25 1.92 -5.38
C SER A 62 0.53 3.39 -5.10
N THR A 63 -0.43 4.25 -5.44
CA THR A 63 -0.34 5.70 -5.26
C THR A 63 -0.98 6.19 -3.97
N ARG A 64 -1.44 5.28 -3.09
CA ARG A 64 -2.14 5.61 -1.83
C ARG A 64 -1.39 6.67 -1.01
N ASP A 65 -0.08 6.50 -0.91
CA ASP A 65 0.79 7.33 -0.08
C ASP A 65 1.68 8.28 -0.91
N ILE A 66 1.41 8.38 -2.23
CA ILE A 66 2.21 9.18 -3.17
C ILE A 66 1.36 10.36 -3.66
N ARG A 67 1.87 11.57 -3.47
CA ARG A 67 1.25 12.78 -4.02
C ARG A 67 1.57 12.90 -5.50
N LEU A 68 0.65 12.46 -6.35
CA LEU A 68 0.69 12.72 -7.78
C LEU A 68 0.36 14.19 -8.06
N LYS A 69 0.95 14.76 -9.12
CA LYS A 69 0.66 16.12 -9.60
C LYS A 69 -0.70 16.22 -10.35
N ASP A 70 -1.58 15.23 -10.19
CA ASP A 70 -2.88 15.21 -10.84
C ASP A 70 -3.86 16.20 -10.22
N ASN A 71 -4.70 16.80 -11.05
CA ASN A 71 -5.66 17.83 -10.66
C ASN A 71 -6.79 17.33 -9.74
N SER A 72 -7.01 16.01 -9.62
CA SER A 72 -8.05 15.45 -8.75
C SER A 72 -7.74 14.03 -8.25
N LYS A 73 -7.87 13.82 -6.93
CA LYS A 73 -7.70 12.49 -6.30
C LYS A 73 -8.68 11.43 -6.83
N LYS A 74 -9.85 11.83 -7.35
CA LYS A 74 -10.87 10.91 -7.88
C LYS A 74 -10.48 10.34 -9.25
N LEU A 75 -9.70 11.09 -10.03
CA LEU A 75 -9.27 10.73 -11.37
C LEU A 75 -7.81 10.26 -11.42
N ALA A 76 -7.04 10.48 -10.36
CA ALA A 76 -5.67 10.02 -10.26
C ALA A 76 -5.60 8.47 -10.34
N PRO A 77 -4.60 7.92 -11.05
CA PRO A 77 -4.41 6.48 -11.13
C PRO A 77 -4.14 5.90 -9.75
N ARG A 78 -4.77 4.77 -9.42
CA ARG A 78 -4.55 4.04 -8.15
C ARG A 78 -3.21 3.31 -8.09
N PHE A 79 -2.67 2.99 -9.27
CA PHE A 79 -1.40 2.31 -9.48
C PHE A 79 -0.67 2.97 -10.64
N ILE A 80 0.64 3.12 -10.51
CA ILE A 80 1.50 3.77 -11.50
C ILE A 80 2.65 2.87 -11.90
N GLY A 81 3.00 2.97 -13.18
CA GLY A 81 4.14 2.33 -13.81
C GLY A 81 4.14 0.80 -13.75
N PRO A 82 4.76 0.14 -14.72
CA PRO A 82 5.47 -1.08 -14.42
C PRO A 82 6.92 -0.69 -14.06
N TYR A 83 7.24 -0.66 -12.77
CA TYR A 83 8.61 -0.46 -12.31
C TYR A 83 9.28 -1.82 -12.07
N PRO A 84 10.53 -2.03 -12.55
CA PRO A 84 11.23 -3.26 -12.25
C PRO A 84 11.74 -3.25 -10.80
N ILE A 85 11.68 -4.40 -10.15
CA ILE A 85 12.32 -4.61 -8.86
C ILE A 85 13.83 -4.66 -9.06
N THR A 86 14.57 -3.81 -8.37
CA THR A 86 16.04 -3.84 -8.37
C THR A 86 16.53 -4.92 -7.42
N ASP A 87 16.04 -4.91 -6.18
CA ASP A 87 16.47 -5.84 -5.13
C ASP A 87 15.28 -6.26 -4.25
N VAL A 88 15.34 -7.48 -3.71
CA VAL A 88 14.44 -7.96 -2.66
C VAL A 88 15.19 -7.90 -1.33
N ILE A 89 14.87 -6.89 -0.51
CA ILE A 89 15.56 -6.64 0.76
C ILE A 89 15.10 -7.62 1.84
N SER A 90 13.80 -7.92 1.85
CA SER A 90 13.20 -8.91 2.75
C SER A 90 11.95 -9.51 2.11
N PRO A 91 11.39 -10.61 2.66
CA PRO A 91 10.15 -11.21 2.14
C PRO A 91 8.96 -10.24 2.07
N SER A 92 9.01 -9.14 2.82
CA SER A 92 7.97 -8.12 2.87
C SER A 92 8.37 -6.79 2.23
N THR A 93 9.62 -6.63 1.78
CA THR A 93 10.17 -5.33 1.37
C THR A 93 11.04 -5.45 0.13
N VAL A 94 10.73 -4.66 -0.90
CA VAL A 94 11.45 -4.64 -2.17
C VAL A 94 11.91 -3.23 -2.52
N ARG A 95 12.98 -3.12 -3.31
CA ARG A 95 13.47 -1.88 -3.89
C ARG A 95 13.08 -1.83 -5.37
N LEU A 96 12.52 -0.71 -5.81
CA LEU A 96 12.09 -0.48 -7.20
C LEU A 96 13.02 0.49 -7.92
N ALA A 97 13.22 0.30 -9.22
CA ALA A 97 13.86 1.30 -10.06
C ALA A 97 12.84 2.39 -10.42
N LEU A 98 12.82 3.45 -9.61
CA LEU A 98 11.95 4.61 -9.85
C LEU A 98 12.64 5.67 -10.72
N PRO A 99 11.88 6.43 -11.52
CA PRO A 99 12.40 7.59 -12.23
C PRO A 99 12.97 8.63 -11.25
N PRO A 100 14.10 9.28 -11.56
CA PRO A 100 14.71 10.31 -10.69
C PRO A 100 13.79 11.51 -10.41
N SER A 101 12.82 11.77 -11.29
CA SER A 101 11.82 12.82 -11.13
C SER A 101 10.85 12.56 -9.98
N MET A 102 10.74 11.32 -9.52
CA MET A 102 9.90 10.93 -8.40
C MET A 102 10.66 11.06 -7.08
N ARG A 103 10.34 12.09 -6.29
CA ARG A 103 10.94 12.35 -4.97
C ARG A 103 10.37 11.43 -3.87
N VAL A 104 10.34 10.13 -4.12
CA VAL A 104 9.83 9.10 -3.19
C VAL A 104 10.94 8.08 -2.94
N HIS A 105 11.02 7.57 -1.71
CA HIS A 105 12.00 6.54 -1.37
C HIS A 105 11.71 5.25 -2.15
N PRO A 106 12.71 4.62 -2.81
CA PRO A 106 12.47 3.51 -3.75
C PRO A 106 12.16 2.17 -3.06
N VAL A 107 12.11 2.11 -1.73
CA VAL A 107 11.85 0.89 -0.96
C VAL A 107 10.40 0.85 -0.50
N PHE A 108 9.70 -0.24 -0.85
CA PHE A 108 8.27 -0.39 -0.60
C PHE A 108 7.95 -1.75 0.02
N HIS A 109 6.92 -1.75 0.86
CA HIS A 109 6.33 -2.99 1.37
C HIS A 109 5.54 -3.70 0.26
N VAL A 110 5.57 -5.04 0.24
CA VAL A 110 4.90 -5.90 -0.75
C VAL A 110 3.39 -5.67 -0.89
N SER A 111 2.74 -5.09 0.12
CA SER A 111 1.32 -4.71 0.06
C SER A 111 1.02 -3.49 -0.81
N LEU A 112 2.04 -2.68 -1.11
CA LEU A 112 1.93 -1.47 -1.93
C LEU A 112 2.26 -1.74 -3.40
N ILE A 113 2.64 -2.96 -3.75
CA ILE A 113 2.98 -3.35 -5.12
C ILE A 113 2.10 -4.49 -5.62
N LYS A 114 1.95 -4.59 -6.93
CA LYS A 114 1.25 -5.70 -7.59
C LYS A 114 2.07 -6.20 -8.77
N PRO A 115 2.20 -7.52 -8.98
CA PRO A 115 2.87 -8.05 -10.15
C PRO A 115 2.13 -7.63 -11.43
N VAL A 116 2.89 -7.28 -12.47
CA VAL A 116 2.33 -7.06 -13.81
C VAL A 116 1.97 -8.42 -14.39
N LEU A 117 0.68 -8.62 -14.70
CA LEU A 117 0.20 -9.81 -15.40
C LEU A 117 0.13 -9.49 -16.90
N SER A 118 0.93 -10.18 -17.71
CA SER A 118 0.81 -10.14 -19.16
C SER A 118 0.11 -11.43 -19.60
N SER A 119 -1.17 -11.34 -19.94
CA SER A 119 -1.92 -12.45 -20.50
C SER A 119 -2.00 -12.28 -22.02
N PRO A 120 -1.77 -13.31 -22.84
CA PRO A 120 -1.99 -13.24 -24.29
C PRO A 120 -3.45 -12.93 -24.66
N LEU A 121 -4.40 -13.16 -23.74
CA LEU A 121 -5.81 -12.78 -23.90
C LEU A 121 -6.08 -11.29 -23.67
N CYS A 122 -5.11 -10.54 -23.15
CA CYS A 122 -5.21 -9.10 -22.89
C CYS A 122 -3.94 -8.41 -23.39
N PRO A 123 -3.75 -8.30 -24.72
CA PRO A 123 -2.62 -7.58 -25.28
C PRO A 123 -2.66 -6.11 -24.83
N ALA A 124 -1.48 -5.50 -24.70
CA ALA A 124 -1.41 -4.07 -24.44
C ALA A 124 -2.14 -3.32 -25.57
N PRO A 125 -2.95 -2.28 -25.26
CA PRO A 125 -3.59 -1.48 -26.28
C PRO A 125 -2.53 -0.97 -27.25
N THR A 126 -2.78 -1.12 -28.56
CA THR A 126 -1.93 -0.50 -29.56
C THR A 126 -1.96 1.02 -29.34
N PRO A 127 -0.80 1.69 -29.27
CA PRO A 127 -0.78 3.14 -29.13
C PRO A 127 -1.53 3.75 -30.32
N PRO A 128 -2.38 4.77 -30.09
CA PRO A 128 -3.10 5.40 -31.18
C PRO A 128 -2.10 5.93 -32.21
N PRO A 129 -2.41 5.84 -33.52
CA PRO A 129 -1.55 6.41 -34.54
C PRO A 129 -1.34 7.91 -34.28
N PRO A 130 -0.14 8.44 -34.56
CA PRO A 130 0.16 9.85 -34.33
C PRO A 130 -0.79 10.73 -35.14
N ALA A 131 -1.33 11.78 -34.48
CA ALA A 131 -2.14 12.78 -35.14
C ALA A 131 -1.31 13.53 -36.20
N ARG A 132 -1.90 13.77 -37.37
CA ARG A 132 -1.31 14.57 -38.45
C ARG A 132 -1.97 15.94 -38.47
N LEU A 133 -1.19 16.98 -38.76
CA LEU A 133 -1.72 18.33 -38.93
C LEU A 133 -2.10 18.51 -40.40
N ILE A 134 -3.40 18.62 -40.69
CA ILE A 134 -3.92 18.86 -42.04
C ILE A 134 -4.91 20.03 -41.93
N GLY A 135 -4.68 21.12 -42.68
CA GLY A 135 -5.59 22.27 -42.71
C GLY A 135 -5.78 22.99 -41.36
N GLY A 136 -4.81 22.93 -40.46
CA GLY A 136 -4.89 23.53 -39.12
C GLY A 136 -5.60 22.68 -38.06
N GLY A 137 -6.08 21.48 -38.41
CA GLY A 137 -6.69 20.52 -37.49
C GLY A 137 -5.82 19.28 -37.25
N LEU A 138 -5.96 18.66 -36.08
CA LEU A 138 -5.39 17.34 -35.78
C LEU A 138 -6.30 16.26 -36.36
N VAL A 139 -5.77 15.49 -37.33
CA VAL A 139 -6.47 14.40 -38.02
C VAL A 139 -5.78 13.07 -37.74
N TYR A 140 -6.55 12.02 -37.47
CA TYR A 140 -6.04 10.66 -37.28
C TYR A 140 -6.26 9.84 -38.54
N PRO A 141 -5.22 9.17 -39.08
CA PRO A 141 -5.43 8.21 -40.15
C PRO A 141 -6.19 6.99 -39.61
N VAL A 142 -7.33 6.68 -40.21
CA VAL A 142 -8.17 5.53 -39.85
C VAL A 142 -8.30 4.61 -41.05
N ARG A 143 -8.26 3.29 -40.84
CA ARG A 143 -8.41 2.32 -41.94
C ARG A 143 -9.84 2.24 -42.43
N ARG A 144 -10.78 2.10 -41.50
CA ARG A 144 -12.22 2.09 -41.74
C ARG A 144 -12.99 2.48 -40.49
N LEU A 145 -14.22 2.95 -40.70
CA LEU A 145 -15.20 3.17 -39.63
C LEU A 145 -15.95 1.86 -39.38
N LEU A 146 -15.95 1.41 -38.13
CA LEU A 146 -16.63 0.19 -37.69
C LEU A 146 -18.04 0.47 -37.19
N ASP A 147 -18.24 1.62 -36.53
CA ASP A 147 -19.52 1.99 -35.94
C ASP A 147 -19.57 3.51 -35.69
N VAL A 148 -20.77 4.06 -35.60
CA VAL A 148 -21.02 5.47 -35.30
C VAL A 148 -22.17 5.59 -34.31
N ARG A 149 -21.94 6.31 -33.21
CA ARG A 149 -22.99 6.59 -32.22
C ARG A 149 -23.07 8.07 -31.82
N PRO A 150 -24.25 8.60 -31.49
CA PRO A 150 -24.36 9.93 -30.90
C PRO A 150 -23.81 9.94 -29.46
N ARG A 151 -23.02 10.95 -29.12
CA ARG A 151 -22.45 11.15 -27.77
C ARG A 151 -22.44 12.65 -27.44
N GLY A 152 -23.40 13.08 -26.62
CA GLY A 152 -23.56 14.50 -26.31
C GLY A 152 -23.98 15.30 -27.55
N ARG A 153 -23.25 16.38 -27.86
CA ARG A 153 -23.51 17.25 -29.03
C ARG A 153 -22.81 16.80 -30.33
N GLY A 154 -22.24 15.59 -30.38
CA GLY A 154 -21.48 15.12 -31.54
C GLY A 154 -21.56 13.61 -31.77
N LEU A 155 -20.87 13.14 -32.79
CA LEU A 155 -20.75 11.73 -33.15
C LEU A 155 -19.44 11.16 -32.59
N GLN A 156 -19.51 9.92 -32.11
CA GLN A 156 -18.34 9.12 -31.77
C GLN A 156 -18.22 7.98 -32.79
N TYR A 157 -17.02 7.82 -33.33
CA TYR A 157 -16.70 6.81 -34.34
C TYR A 157 -15.87 5.70 -33.70
N LEU A 158 -16.25 4.44 -33.93
CA LEU A 158 -15.40 3.28 -33.69
C LEU A 158 -14.59 3.04 -34.96
N VAL A 159 -13.28 2.85 -34.83
CA VAL A 159 -12.33 2.78 -35.94
C VAL A 159 -11.47 1.52 -35.79
N ASP A 160 -11.06 0.96 -36.92
CA ASP A 160 -10.19 -0.25 -37.04
C ASP A 160 -8.70 0.10 -37.06
#